data_AF-A0A4V3UTR5-F1
#
_entry.id   AF-A0A4V3UTR5-F1
#
_cell.length_a   1.000
_cell.length_b   1.000
_cell.length_c   1.000
_cell.angle_alpha   90.00
_cell.angle_beta   90.00
_cell.angle_gamma   90.00
#
_symmetry.space_group_name_H-M   'P 1'
#
loop_
_entity.id
_entity.type
_entity.pdbx_description
1 polymer ?
#
loop_
_entity_poly.entity_id
_entity_poly.type
_entity_poly.pdbx_seq_one_letter_code
_entity_poly.pdbx_strand_id
1 'polypeptide(L)'
;MLFNFDPLEFLESAATAFRNARERRRLRREALLSFRTSLLREVITQLDLPFGSQDGTRSVEAATQVEQRKKSIALCADMVRWTDDDITRLCDAMVQTALESLRDAKTDDTRREVLCWMAPAANAKAPFSFEFCCRVGGFEPDAIRHFVGRNYRDLIKKFVGQEQSEERENANQLAMAI
;
A
#
# COMPACT_ATOMS: atom_id res chain seq x y z
N MET A 1 -10.97 31.68 -37.12
CA MET A 1 -10.70 32.31 -35.82
C MET A 1 -9.46 31.66 -35.26
N LEU A 2 -8.33 32.36 -35.29
CA LEU A 2 -7.05 31.87 -34.78
C LEU A 2 -7.12 31.92 -33.26
N PHE A 3 -6.68 30.83 -32.61
CA PHE A 3 -6.61 30.71 -31.17
C PHE A 3 -5.93 31.94 -30.55
N ASN A 4 -6.69 32.69 -29.76
CA ASN A 4 -6.16 33.78 -28.95
C ASN A 4 -5.53 33.14 -27.69
N PHE A 5 -4.42 32.44 -27.89
CA PHE A 5 -3.65 31.85 -26.80
C PHE A 5 -2.79 32.96 -26.19
N ASP A 6 -3.08 33.32 -24.94
CA ASP A 6 -2.19 34.22 -24.20
C ASP A 6 -0.89 33.45 -23.89
N PRO A 7 0.26 33.85 -24.45
CA PRO A 7 1.53 33.19 -24.20
C PRO A 7 1.92 33.23 -22.72
N LEU A 8 1.43 34.19 -21.95
CA LEU A 8 1.70 34.27 -20.51
C LEU A 8 0.94 33.19 -19.73
N GLU A 9 -0.34 32.95 -20.06
CA GLU A 9 -1.12 31.86 -19.45
C GLU A 9 -0.48 30.49 -19.76
N PHE A 10 0.03 30.30 -20.98
CA PHE A 10 0.76 29.09 -21.34
C PHE A 10 2.04 28.91 -20.49
N LEU A 11 2.82 29.97 -20.31
CA LEU A 11 4.05 29.93 -19.52
C LEU A 11 3.76 29.67 -18.03
N GLU A 12 2.70 30.27 -17.48
CA GLU A 12 2.28 30.04 -16.10
C GLU A 12 1.76 28.61 -15.89
N SER A 13 0.97 28.10 -16.83
CA SER A 13 0.51 26.71 -16.86
C SER A 13 1.68 25.72 -16.99
N ALA A 14 2.65 26.00 -17.85
CA ALA A 14 3.86 25.19 -17.96
C ALA A 14 4.69 25.25 -16.67
N ALA A 15 4.87 26.42 -16.07
CA ALA A 15 5.62 26.59 -14.82
C ALA A 15 4.96 25.87 -13.65
N THR A 16 3.63 25.94 -13.52
CA THR A 16 2.88 25.18 -12.51
C THR A 16 2.99 23.67 -12.77
N ALA A 17 2.85 23.22 -14.01
CA ALA A 17 3.04 21.81 -14.37
C ALA A 17 4.44 21.30 -14.02
N PHE A 18 5.50 22.08 -14.27
CA PHE A 18 6.87 21.72 -13.89
C PHE A 18 7.08 21.69 -12.38
N ARG A 19 6.54 22.67 -11.64
CA ARG A 19 6.57 22.67 -10.16
C ARG A 19 5.90 21.41 -9.61
N ASN A 20 4.69 21.12 -10.08
CA ASN A 20 3.92 19.94 -9.67
C ASN A 20 4.63 18.64 -10.07
N ALA A 21 5.27 18.58 -11.23
CA ALA A 21 6.06 17.42 -11.65
C ALA A 21 7.31 17.22 -10.78
N ARG A 22 7.99 18.31 -10.39
CA ARG A 22 9.16 18.26 -9.50
C ARG A 22 8.78 17.84 -8.10
N GLU A 23 7.68 18.38 -7.58
CA GLU A 23 7.13 18.03 -6.28
C GLU A 23 6.73 16.56 -6.23
N ARG A 24 6.00 16.07 -7.24
CA ARG A 24 5.69 14.63 -7.39
C ARG A 24 6.94 13.75 -7.39
N ARG A 25 7.99 14.14 -8.11
CA ARG A 25 9.27 13.40 -8.10
C ARG A 25 9.95 13.43 -6.73
N ARG A 26 9.88 14.55 -6.00
CA ARG A 26 10.43 14.67 -4.64
C ARG A 26 9.68 13.74 -3.68
N LEU A 27 8.36 13.86 -3.65
CA LEU A 27 7.48 13.05 -2.82
C LEU A 27 7.65 11.55 -3.11
N ARG A 28 7.75 11.16 -4.38
CA ARG A 28 8.04 9.77 -4.78
C ARG A 28 9.37 9.26 -4.21
N ARG A 29 10.45 10.06 -4.30
CA ARG A 29 11.76 9.67 -3.74
C ARG A 29 11.71 9.54 -2.21
N GLU A 30 11.10 10.51 -1.53
CA GLU A 30 10.96 10.50 -0.07
C GLU A 30 10.15 9.28 0.40
N ALA A 31 9.04 8.96 -0.29
CA ALA A 31 8.22 7.78 0.00
C ALA A 31 9.03 6.48 -0.16
N LEU A 32 9.72 6.29 -1.29
CA LEU A 32 10.53 5.09 -1.54
C LEU A 32 11.64 4.91 -0.51
N LEU A 33 12.31 5.99 -0.11
CA LEU A 33 13.32 5.95 0.94
C LEU A 33 12.70 5.51 2.28
N SER A 34 11.57 6.09 2.68
CA SER A 34 10.88 5.72 3.92
C SER A 34 10.46 4.24 3.92
N PHE A 35 9.95 3.74 2.80
CA PHE A 35 9.55 2.34 2.63
C PHE A 35 10.74 1.39 2.74
N ARG A 36 11.86 1.68 2.08
CA ARG A 36 13.09 0.89 2.23
C ARG A 36 13.55 0.83 3.67
N THR A 37 13.54 1.95 4.39
CA THR A 37 13.92 1.94 5.81
C THR A 37 12.95 1.17 6.69
N SER A 38 11.65 1.23 6.39
CA SER A 38 10.61 0.49 7.12
C SER A 38 10.71 -1.01 6.88
N LEU A 39 10.84 -1.43 5.62
CA LEU A 39 11.01 -2.85 5.28
C LEU A 39 12.27 -3.44 5.89
N LEU A 40 13.40 -2.72 5.84
CA LEU A 40 14.63 -3.20 6.47
C LEU A 40 14.42 -3.40 7.98
N ARG A 41 13.73 -2.46 8.65
CA ARG A 41 13.39 -2.60 10.07
C ARG A 41 12.47 -3.80 10.31
N GLU A 42 11.42 -3.95 9.51
CA GLU A 42 10.43 -5.01 9.67
C GLU A 42 11.02 -6.40 9.41
N VAL A 43 11.83 -6.55 8.36
CA VAL A 43 12.60 -7.78 8.07
C VAL A 43 13.57 -8.10 9.21
N ILE A 44 14.24 -7.10 9.79
CA ILE A 44 15.12 -7.28 10.95
C ILE A 44 14.34 -7.74 12.19
N THR A 45 13.07 -7.34 12.34
CA THR A 45 12.25 -7.72 13.50
C THR A 45 11.43 -9.00 13.32
N GLN A 46 11.04 -9.35 12.08
CA GLN A 46 10.27 -10.56 11.77
C GLN A 46 11.15 -11.78 11.54
N LEU A 47 12.39 -11.56 11.10
CA LEU A 47 13.45 -12.55 11.29
C LEU A 47 13.87 -12.43 12.76
N ASP A 48 13.34 -13.29 13.63
CA ASP A 48 13.98 -13.63 14.90
C ASP A 48 15.39 -14.21 14.59
N LEU A 49 16.31 -13.33 14.21
CA LEU A 49 17.73 -13.62 14.13
C LEU A 49 18.19 -13.69 15.59
N PRO A 50 18.64 -14.87 16.07
CA PRO A 50 19.08 -15.01 17.44
C PRO A 50 20.46 -14.37 17.56
N PHE A 51 20.51 -13.04 17.60
CA PHE A 51 21.64 -12.33 18.18
C PHE A 51 21.47 -12.40 19.70
N GLY A 52 21.83 -13.54 20.27
CA GLY A 52 22.04 -13.70 21.71
C GLY A 52 20.96 -14.46 22.48
N SER A 53 21.07 -15.78 22.49
CA SER A 53 21.03 -16.62 23.70
C SER A 53 21.13 -18.07 23.27
N GLN A 54 22.35 -18.61 23.37
CA GLN A 54 22.56 -20.05 23.34
C GLN A 54 21.96 -20.63 24.63
N ASP A 55 21.23 -21.72 24.51
CA ASP A 55 21.48 -22.89 25.35
C ASP A 55 21.01 -24.18 24.65
N GLY A 56 21.92 -25.16 24.59
CA GLY A 56 21.58 -26.57 24.59
C GLY A 56 21.14 -27.24 23.28
N THR A 57 22.11 -27.87 22.60
CA THR A 57 21.96 -29.17 21.90
C THR A 57 21.07 -29.28 20.64
N ARG A 58 21.66 -29.05 19.45
CA ARG A 58 21.45 -29.86 18.21
C ARG A 58 22.40 -29.42 17.09
N SER A 59 23.64 -29.92 17.10
CA SER A 59 24.77 -29.28 16.39
C SER A 59 25.13 -29.82 14.99
N VAL A 60 24.32 -30.66 14.34
CA VAL A 60 24.72 -31.21 13.01
C VAL A 60 23.66 -31.01 11.92
N GLU A 61 22.37 -31.11 12.24
CA GLU A 61 21.29 -30.89 11.25
C GLU A 61 20.95 -29.41 11.03
N ALA A 62 21.20 -28.56 12.03
CA ALA A 62 20.98 -27.11 11.91
C ALA A 62 22.00 -26.45 10.97
N ALA A 63 23.23 -26.95 10.92
CA ALA A 63 24.30 -26.37 10.09
C ALA A 63 24.02 -26.57 8.58
N THR A 64 23.52 -27.73 8.17
CA THR A 64 23.18 -28.03 6.77
C THR A 64 21.92 -27.29 6.31
N GLN A 65 20.90 -27.14 7.17
CA GLN A 65 19.73 -26.31 6.89
C GLN A 65 20.06 -24.82 6.84
N VAL A 66 20.93 -24.31 7.72
CA VAL A 66 21.38 -22.92 7.70
C VAL A 66 22.19 -22.62 6.44
N GLU A 67 23.03 -23.54 5.97
CA GLU A 67 23.83 -23.35 4.75
C GLU A 67 22.97 -23.41 3.47
N GLN A 68 21.96 -24.30 3.42
CA GLN A 68 20.97 -24.34 2.34
C GLN A 68 20.09 -23.08 2.33
N ARG A 69 19.69 -22.57 3.50
CA ARG A 69 18.92 -21.33 3.64
C ARG A 69 19.73 -20.09 3.27
N LYS A 70 21.01 -20.03 3.65
CA LYS A 70 21.92 -18.97 3.20
C LYS A 70 22.06 -18.99 1.68
N LYS A 71 22.19 -20.17 1.08
CA LYS A 71 22.20 -20.31 -0.39
C LYS A 71 20.89 -19.89 -1.04
N SER A 72 19.72 -20.22 -0.48
CA SER A 72 18.43 -19.81 -1.05
C SER A 72 18.14 -18.32 -0.86
N ILE A 73 18.51 -17.72 0.27
CA ILE A 73 18.41 -16.28 0.52
C ILE A 73 19.37 -15.51 -0.39
N ALA A 74 20.60 -16.01 -0.57
CA ALA A 74 21.55 -15.46 -1.53
C ALA A 74 21.04 -15.58 -2.97
N LEU A 75 20.45 -16.72 -3.35
CA LEU A 75 19.83 -16.91 -4.67
C LEU A 75 18.69 -15.90 -4.90
N CYS A 76 17.82 -15.68 -3.90
CA CYS A 76 16.73 -14.70 -3.98
C CYS A 76 17.25 -13.25 -4.01
N ALA A 77 18.28 -12.93 -3.23
CA ALA A 77 18.91 -11.60 -3.22
C ALA A 77 19.61 -11.27 -4.55
N ASP A 78 20.13 -12.29 -5.24
CA ASP A 78 20.72 -12.16 -6.57
C ASP A 78 19.68 -12.23 -7.70
N MET A 79 18.52 -12.88 -7.50
CA MET A 79 17.52 -13.11 -8.56
C MET A 79 16.48 -12.00 -8.76
N VAL A 80 16.18 -11.16 -7.76
CA VAL A 80 15.17 -10.10 -7.95
C VAL A 80 15.60 -8.79 -7.29
N ARG A 81 16.45 -8.02 -7.98
CA ARG A 81 16.70 -6.62 -7.65
C ARG A 81 15.53 -5.78 -8.14
N TRP A 82 14.58 -5.48 -7.26
CA TRP A 82 13.53 -4.51 -7.52
C TRP A 82 14.14 -3.13 -7.76
N THR A 83 13.92 -2.58 -8.94
CA THR A 83 14.26 -1.19 -9.22
C THR A 83 13.18 -0.25 -8.65
N ASP A 84 13.53 1.03 -8.46
CA ASP A 84 12.56 2.05 -8.05
C ASP A 84 11.40 2.16 -9.06
N ASP A 85 11.67 1.89 -10.33
CA ASP A 85 10.65 1.88 -11.39
C ASP A 85 9.73 0.67 -11.27
N ASP A 86 10.22 -0.50 -10.87
CA ASP A 86 9.38 -1.68 -10.63
C ASP A 86 8.42 -1.47 -9.47
N ILE A 87 8.92 -0.88 -8.37
CA ILE A 87 8.08 -0.54 -7.21
C ILE A 87 6.99 0.47 -7.61
N THR A 88 7.34 1.42 -8.50
CA THR A 88 6.38 2.43 -8.95
C THR A 88 5.32 1.82 -9.85
N ARG A 89 5.72 1.00 -10.83
CA ARG A 89 4.78 0.28 -11.70
C ARG A 89 3.83 -0.61 -10.90
N LEU A 90 4.34 -1.25 -9.84
CA LEU A 90 3.51 -2.03 -8.94
C LEU A 90 2.51 -1.13 -8.20
N CYS A 91 2.95 -0.01 -7.62
CA CYS A 91 2.07 0.93 -6.92
C CYS A 91 0.97 1.49 -7.85
N ASP A 92 1.34 1.86 -9.07
CA ASP A 92 0.40 2.32 -10.10
C ASP A 92 -0.64 1.24 -10.42
N ALA A 93 -0.18 0.01 -10.67
CA ALA A 93 -1.04 -1.12 -10.95
C ALA A 93 -1.97 -1.44 -9.79
N MET A 94 -1.50 -1.38 -8.54
CA MET A 94 -2.35 -1.61 -7.36
C MET A 94 -3.49 -0.61 -7.28
N VAL A 95 -3.22 0.69 -7.47
CA VAL A 95 -4.27 1.72 -7.44
C VAL A 95 -5.24 1.52 -8.59
N GLN A 96 -4.74 1.26 -9.80
CA GLN A 96 -5.57 1.07 -10.99
C GLN A 96 -6.45 -0.18 -10.86
N THR A 97 -5.88 -1.33 -10.51
CA THR A 97 -6.61 -2.60 -10.34
C THR A 97 -7.63 -2.51 -9.21
N ALA A 98 -7.34 -1.76 -8.14
CA ALA A 98 -8.31 -1.52 -7.08
C ALA A 98 -9.53 -0.71 -7.57
N LEU A 99 -9.31 0.36 -8.34
CA LEU A 99 -10.39 1.15 -8.94
C LEU A 99 -11.19 0.35 -9.98
N GLU A 100 -10.51 -0.44 -10.81
CA GLU A 100 -11.15 -1.37 -11.75
C GLU A 100 -11.97 -2.42 -11.01
N SER A 101 -11.46 -2.95 -9.90
CA SER A 101 -12.20 -3.89 -9.05
C SER A 101 -13.43 -3.23 -8.43
N LEU A 102 -13.39 -1.97 -8.00
CA LEU A 102 -14.61 -1.28 -7.54
C LEU A 102 -15.68 -1.16 -8.64
N ARG A 103 -15.25 -0.91 -9.88
CA ARG A 103 -16.14 -0.82 -11.04
C ARG A 103 -16.71 -2.19 -11.42
N ASP A 104 -15.85 -3.19 -11.59
CA ASP A 104 -16.16 -4.44 -12.27
C ASP A 104 -16.35 -5.64 -11.32
N ALA A 105 -16.17 -5.47 -10.00
CA ALA A 105 -16.29 -6.58 -9.06
C ALA A 105 -17.64 -7.28 -9.17
N LYS A 106 -17.58 -8.60 -9.25
CA LYS A 106 -18.76 -9.47 -9.24
C LYS A 106 -19.30 -9.69 -7.82
N THR A 107 -18.47 -9.49 -6.80
CA THR A 107 -18.77 -9.78 -5.39
C THR A 107 -18.62 -8.54 -4.52
N ASP A 108 -19.51 -8.42 -3.52
CA ASP A 108 -19.48 -7.32 -2.55
C ASP A 108 -18.27 -7.41 -1.60
N ASP A 109 -17.74 -8.61 -1.36
CA ASP A 109 -16.58 -8.82 -0.49
C ASP A 109 -15.31 -8.14 -1.05
N THR A 110 -15.04 -8.31 -2.35
CA THR A 110 -13.90 -7.66 -3.00
C THR A 110 -14.05 -6.14 -3.00
N ARG A 111 -15.28 -5.61 -3.19
CA ARG A 111 -15.54 -4.18 -3.07
C ARG A 111 -15.30 -3.68 -1.66
N ARG A 112 -15.75 -4.44 -0.65
CA ARG A 112 -15.56 -4.11 0.77
C ARG A 112 -14.08 -4.05 1.10
N GLU A 113 -13.30 -5.05 0.72
CA GLU A 113 -11.85 -5.09 0.96
C GLU A 113 -11.13 -3.88 0.34
N VAL A 114 -11.44 -3.55 -0.92
CA VAL A 114 -10.83 -2.40 -1.59
C VAL A 114 -11.24 -1.08 -0.92
N LEU A 115 -12.52 -0.92 -0.54
CA LEU A 115 -12.97 0.28 0.18
C LEU A 115 -12.32 0.41 1.55
N CYS A 116 -12.11 -0.71 2.27
CA CYS A 116 -11.39 -0.73 3.53
C CYS A 116 -9.92 -0.34 3.35
N TRP A 117 -9.26 -0.85 2.30
CA TRP A 117 -7.87 -0.47 1.99
C TRP A 117 -7.73 1.03 1.67
N MET A 118 -8.72 1.63 1.03
CA MET A 118 -8.74 3.07 0.72
C MET A 118 -9.20 3.96 1.88
N ALA A 119 -9.75 3.38 2.95
CA ALA A 119 -10.35 4.12 4.05
C ALA A 119 -9.34 5.05 4.73
N PRO A 120 -9.77 6.23 5.25
CA PRO A 120 -8.89 7.11 6.02
C PRO A 120 -8.31 6.46 7.29
N ALA A 121 -9.05 5.51 7.87
CA ALA A 121 -8.64 4.75 9.05
C ALA A 121 -7.67 3.60 8.74
N ALA A 122 -7.41 3.30 7.46
CA ALA A 122 -6.48 2.24 7.08
C ALA A 122 -5.07 2.56 7.57
N ASN A 123 -4.30 1.53 7.91
CA ASN A 123 -2.95 1.70 8.45
C ASN A 123 -2.02 2.37 7.42
N ALA A 124 -1.80 3.67 7.57
CA ALA A 124 -0.96 4.45 6.67
C ALA A 124 0.52 3.99 6.65
N LYS A 125 0.96 3.31 7.72
CA LYS A 125 2.32 2.76 7.85
C LYS A 125 2.48 1.35 7.29
N ALA A 126 1.38 0.71 6.86
CA ALA A 126 1.47 -0.61 6.25
C ALA A 126 2.26 -0.54 4.93
N PRO A 127 3.08 -1.58 4.63
CA PRO A 127 3.63 -1.77 3.30
C PRO A 127 2.51 -1.70 2.25
N PHE A 128 2.72 -0.92 1.18
CA PHE A 128 1.70 -0.73 0.13
C PHE A 128 0.34 -0.25 0.65
N SER A 129 0.33 0.60 1.68
CA SER A 129 -0.87 1.35 2.05
C SER A 129 -1.38 2.17 0.86
N PHE A 130 -2.69 2.38 0.78
CA PHE A 130 -3.29 3.16 -0.30
C PHE A 130 -2.62 4.53 -0.49
N GLU A 131 -2.33 5.22 0.62
CA GLU A 131 -1.63 6.50 0.58
C GLU A 131 -0.21 6.39 0.05
N PHE A 132 0.52 5.34 0.43
CA PHE A 132 1.86 5.09 -0.10
C PHE A 132 1.80 4.86 -1.61
N CYS A 133 0.92 3.97 -2.07
CA CYS A 133 0.79 3.66 -3.49
C CYS A 133 0.39 4.90 -4.31
N CYS A 134 -0.52 5.74 -3.80
CA CYS A 134 -0.88 7.00 -4.45
C CYS A 134 0.31 7.96 -4.54
N ARG A 135 1.05 8.18 -3.44
CA ARG A 135 2.20 9.10 -3.43
C ARG A 135 3.32 8.63 -4.35
N VAL A 136 3.58 7.32 -4.41
CA VAL A 136 4.60 6.75 -5.30
C VAL A 136 4.16 6.86 -6.77
N GLY A 137 2.90 6.59 -7.06
CA GLY A 137 2.33 6.73 -8.41
C GLY A 137 2.11 8.17 -8.88
N GLY A 138 2.28 9.14 -7.97
CA GLY A 138 2.06 10.56 -8.26
C GLY A 138 0.59 10.94 -8.35
N PHE A 139 -0.29 10.14 -7.73
CA PHE A 139 -1.71 10.43 -7.53
C PHE A 139 -1.94 11.16 -6.21
N GLU A 140 -3.02 11.95 -6.17
CA GLU A 140 -3.46 12.61 -4.93
C GLU A 140 -4.45 11.70 -4.18
N PRO A 141 -4.10 11.18 -2.99
CA PRO A 141 -4.93 10.21 -2.27
C PRO A 141 -6.32 10.75 -1.95
N ASP A 142 -6.41 12.00 -1.54
CA ASP A 142 -7.67 12.64 -1.14
C ASP A 142 -8.60 12.87 -2.32
N ALA A 143 -8.06 13.17 -3.51
CA ALA A 143 -8.84 13.30 -4.73
C ALA A 143 -9.48 11.96 -5.11
N ILE A 144 -8.72 10.87 -5.01
CA ILE A 144 -9.24 9.51 -5.28
C ILE A 144 -10.28 9.12 -4.21
N ARG A 145 -10.01 9.34 -2.92
CA ARG A 145 -10.98 9.09 -1.84
C ARG A 145 -12.27 9.88 -2.04
N HIS A 146 -12.17 11.14 -2.44
CA HIS A 146 -13.35 11.97 -2.73
C HIS A 146 -14.16 11.40 -3.90
N PHE A 147 -13.49 11.01 -4.99
CA PHE A 147 -14.14 10.37 -6.13
C PHE A 147 -14.85 9.07 -5.72
N VAL A 148 -14.16 8.18 -4.98
CA VAL A 148 -14.72 6.90 -4.52
C VAL A 148 -15.88 7.14 -3.55
N GLY A 149 -15.72 8.03 -2.58
CA GLY A 149 -16.76 8.35 -1.60
C GLY A 149 -18.01 8.96 -2.24
N ARG A 150 -17.87 9.70 -3.34
CA ARG A 150 -19.00 10.23 -4.12
C ARG A 150 -19.73 9.16 -4.90
N ASN A 151 -19.01 8.29 -5.61
CA ASN A 151 -19.61 7.30 -6.52
C ASN A 151 -20.10 6.04 -5.81
N TYR A 152 -19.48 5.67 -4.68
CA TYR A 152 -19.78 4.43 -3.94
C TYR A 152 -20.39 4.70 -2.55
N ARG A 153 -20.94 5.91 -2.33
CA ARG A 153 -21.48 6.36 -1.04
C ARG A 153 -22.45 5.36 -0.42
N ASP A 154 -23.42 4.89 -1.21
CA ASP A 154 -24.48 4.03 -0.69
C ASP A 154 -23.97 2.62 -0.39
N LEU A 155 -22.98 2.15 -1.15
CA LEU A 155 -22.30 0.89 -0.90
C LEU A 155 -21.46 0.96 0.39
N ILE A 156 -20.73 2.05 0.59
CA ILE A 156 -19.98 2.28 1.84
C ILE A 156 -20.93 2.28 3.04
N LYS A 157 -22.07 2.98 2.95
CA LYS A 157 -23.08 2.97 4.01
C LYS A 157 -23.63 1.57 4.30
N LYS A 158 -23.89 0.78 3.25
CA LYS A 158 -24.34 -0.62 3.40
C LYS A 158 -23.32 -1.43 4.21
N PHE A 159 -22.03 -1.34 3.87
CA PHE A 159 -20.99 -2.09 4.56
C PHE A 159 -20.77 -1.64 6.00
N VAL A 160 -20.75 -0.33 6.27
CA VAL A 160 -20.66 0.19 7.65
C VAL A 160 -21.87 -0.25 8.49
N GLY A 161 -23.07 -0.30 7.91
CA GLY A 161 -24.26 -0.80 8.60
C GLY A 161 -24.21 -2.30 8.90
N GLN A 162 -23.63 -3.10 8.00
CA GLN A 162 -23.44 -4.54 8.21
C GLN A 162 -22.42 -4.80 9.33
N GLU A 163 -21.29 -4.11 9.31
CA GLU A 163 -20.23 -4.24 10.32
C GLU A 163 -20.75 -3.90 11.73
N GLN A 164 -21.51 -2.80 11.88
CA GLN A 164 -22.11 -2.43 13.17
C GLN A 164 -23.17 -3.43 13.66
N SER A 165 -23.83 -4.14 12.75
CA SER A 165 -24.84 -5.15 13.12
C SER A 165 -24.14 -6.44 13.58
N GLU A 166 -23.11 -6.86 12.85
CA GLU A 166 -22.26 -8.00 13.19
C GLU A 166 -21.55 -7.79 14.55
N GLU A 167 -21.02 -6.58 14.81
CA GLU A 167 -20.39 -6.24 16.09
C GLU A 167 -21.38 -6.30 17.27
N ARG A 168 -22.63 -5.84 17.07
CA ARG A 168 -23.68 -5.90 18.11
C ARG A 168 -24.12 -7.33 18.39
N GLU A 169 -24.25 -8.15 17.35
CA GLU A 169 -24.59 -9.57 17.51
C GLU A 169 -23.47 -10.33 18.23
N ASN A 170 -22.21 -10.09 17.87
CA ASN A 170 -21.05 -10.66 18.54
C ASN A 170 -20.95 -10.22 20.01
N ALA A 171 -21.19 -8.93 20.30
CA ALA A 171 -21.21 -8.42 21.67
C ALA A 171 -22.34 -9.05 22.51
N ASN A 172 -23.53 -9.24 21.93
CA ASN A 172 -24.65 -9.89 22.61
C ASN A 172 -24.40 -11.39 22.84
N GLN A 173 -23.78 -12.09 21.89
CA GLN A 173 -23.40 -13.50 22.06
C GLN A 173 -22.35 -13.67 23.18
N LEU A 174 -21.36 -12.77 23.25
CA LEU A 174 -20.37 -12.78 24.33
C LEU A 174 -21.01 -12.50 25.70
N ALA A 175 -21.99 -11.59 25.76
CA ALA A 175 -22.68 -11.25 26.99
C ALA A 175 -23.63 -12.36 27.49
N MET A 176 -24.12 -13.25 26.63
CA MET A 176 -24.93 -14.41 27.02
C MET A 176 -24.07 -15.64 27.41
N ALA A 177 -22.77 -15.64 27.11
CA ALA A 177 -21.85 -16.72 27.43
C ALA A 177 -21.14 -16.57 28.80
N ILE A 178 -21.38 -15.46 29.50
CA ILE A 178 -20.87 -15.14 30.85
C ILE A 178 -22.02 -15.27 31.85
#